data_AF-A0A0H5DM04-F1
#
_entry.id   AF-A0A0H5DM04-F1
#
_cell.length_a   1.000
_cell.length_b   1.000
_cell.length_c   1.000
_cell.angle_alpha   90.00
_cell.angle_beta   90.00
_cell.angle_gamma   90.00
#
_symmetry.space_group_name_H-M   'P 1'
#
loop_
_entity.id
_entity.type
_entity.pdbx_description
1 polymer ?
#
loop_
_entity_poly.entity_id
_entity_poly.type
_entity_poly.pdbx_seq_one_letter_code
_entity_poly.pdbx_strand_id
1 'polypeptide(L)'
;MAEGQKSAVTEYYLNHGIWPGDNTSAGVATSSKIKGKYVKEVEVKNGVVTATMLSTGVNNEIKGKKLSLWAKRQAGSVKWFCGQPVKRANTATDAAITADTDTNGKIDTKHLPSTCRDASSAVCTKTPRADFKHFQKISRYRVLPESRQMAEKLRHSRAGGNLGLSVRKLIG
;
A
#
# COMPACT_ATOMS: atom_id res chain seq x y z
N MET A 1 -22.70 2.69 -1.45
CA MET A 1 -22.70 2.96 -2.91
C MET A 1 -21.36 2.63 -3.59
N ALA A 2 -20.20 2.88 -2.96
CA ALA A 2 -18.89 2.55 -3.57
C ALA A 2 -18.52 1.04 -3.52
N GLU A 3 -19.10 0.27 -2.60
CA GLU A 3 -18.77 -1.17 -2.43
C GLU A 3 -19.23 -2.04 -3.59
N GLY A 4 -20.40 -1.76 -4.17
CA GLY A 4 -20.88 -2.51 -5.35
C GLY A 4 -19.94 -2.38 -6.55
N GLN A 5 -19.31 -1.21 -6.70
CA GLN A 5 -18.32 -0.98 -7.76
C GLN A 5 -17.02 -1.75 -7.49
N LYS A 6 -16.57 -1.81 -6.23
CA LYS A 6 -15.40 -2.60 -5.84
C LYS A 6 -15.59 -4.08 -6.13
N SER A 7 -16.78 -4.61 -5.82
CA SER A 7 -17.10 -6.03 -6.06
C SER A 7 -17.02 -6.33 -7.55
N ALA A 8 -17.72 -5.56 -8.39
CA ALA A 8 -17.76 -5.77 -9.83
C ALA A 8 -16.37 -5.67 -10.49
N VAL A 9 -15.57 -4.67 -10.10
CA VAL A 9 -14.19 -4.51 -10.61
C VAL A 9 -13.29 -5.66 -10.17
N THR A 10 -13.45 -6.14 -8.94
CA THR A 10 -12.66 -7.27 -8.41
C THR A 10 -13.06 -8.57 -9.09
N GLU A 11 -14.36 -8.83 -9.28
CA GLU A 11 -14.88 -10.02 -9.95
C GLU A 11 -14.44 -10.09 -11.41
N TYR A 12 -14.55 -8.97 -12.15
CA TYR A 12 -14.02 -8.89 -13.51
C TYR A 12 -12.52 -9.22 -13.54
N TYR A 13 -11.75 -8.64 -12.63
CA TYR A 13 -10.32 -8.89 -12.53
C TYR A 13 -9.99 -10.36 -12.23
N LEU A 14 -10.75 -11.01 -11.34
CA LEU A 14 -10.56 -12.42 -11.00
C LEU A 14 -10.90 -13.35 -12.18
N ASN A 15 -11.90 -13.00 -13.00
CA ASN A 15 -12.32 -13.80 -14.15
C ASN A 15 -11.41 -13.60 -15.39
N HIS A 16 -10.91 -12.38 -15.60
CA HIS A 16 -10.17 -12.03 -16.83
C HIS A 16 -8.66 -11.85 -16.63
N GLY A 17 -8.17 -11.74 -15.38
CA GLY A 17 -6.76 -11.46 -15.09
C GLY A 17 -6.28 -10.07 -15.52
N ILE A 18 -7.19 -9.20 -15.94
CA ILE A 18 -6.96 -7.80 -16.32
C ILE A 18 -8.03 -6.92 -15.70
N TRP A 19 -7.69 -5.66 -15.48
CA TRP A 19 -8.63 -4.67 -14.96
C TRP A 19 -9.64 -4.25 -16.03
N PRO A 20 -10.91 -3.97 -15.66
CA PRO A 20 -11.89 -3.50 -16.63
C PRO A 20 -11.49 -2.13 -17.18
N GLY A 21 -11.61 -1.94 -18.49
CA GLY A 21 -11.28 -0.68 -19.15
C GLY A 21 -12.22 0.46 -18.75
N ASP A 22 -13.51 0.15 -18.58
CA ASP A 22 -14.58 1.10 -18.31
C ASP A 22 -15.72 0.50 -17.45
N ASN A 23 -16.75 1.30 -17.16
CA ASN A 23 -17.95 0.88 -16.43
C ASN A 23 -18.66 -0.31 -17.09
N THR A 24 -18.79 -0.30 -18.42
CA THR A 24 -19.51 -1.33 -19.17
C THR A 24 -18.78 -2.67 -19.08
N SER A 25 -17.46 -2.65 -19.24
CA SER A 25 -16.58 -3.81 -19.09
C SER A 25 -16.68 -4.39 -17.68
N ALA A 26 -16.74 -3.53 -16.65
CA ALA A 26 -16.91 -3.99 -15.27
C ALA A 26 -18.34 -4.49 -14.96
N GLY A 27 -19.29 -4.41 -15.90
CA GLY A 27 -20.67 -4.82 -15.67
C GLY A 27 -21.46 -3.88 -14.75
N VAL A 28 -21.06 -2.61 -14.66
CA VAL A 28 -21.71 -1.61 -13.80
C VAL A 28 -22.42 -0.54 -14.63
N ALA A 29 -23.36 0.16 -13.99
CA ALA A 29 -24.09 1.25 -14.64
C ALA A 29 -23.13 2.33 -15.18
N THR A 30 -23.55 3.01 -16.25
CA THR A 30 -22.77 4.12 -16.82
C THR A 30 -22.52 5.21 -15.78
N SER A 31 -21.41 5.93 -15.89
CA SER A 31 -20.91 6.84 -14.84
C SER A 31 -21.96 7.82 -14.34
N SER A 32 -22.71 8.43 -15.26
CA SER A 32 -23.77 9.41 -14.97
C SER A 32 -25.04 8.81 -14.34
N LYS A 33 -25.17 7.47 -14.26
CA LYS A 33 -26.27 6.82 -13.54
C LYS A 33 -25.90 6.50 -12.09
N ILE A 34 -24.61 6.47 -11.74
CA ILE A 34 -24.13 6.20 -10.38
C ILE A 34 -24.05 7.52 -9.61
N LYS A 35 -25.20 7.99 -9.12
CA LYS A 35 -25.32 9.23 -8.34
C LYS A 35 -25.63 8.93 -6.87
N GLY A 36 -25.21 9.82 -5.99
CA GLY A 36 -25.54 9.74 -4.56
C GLY A 36 -25.79 11.13 -3.99
N LYS A 37 -26.14 11.20 -2.70
CA LYS A 37 -26.44 12.46 -2.00
C LYS A 37 -25.34 13.52 -2.16
N TYR A 38 -24.07 13.11 -2.26
CA TYR A 38 -22.91 13.98 -2.39
C TYR A 38 -22.05 13.69 -3.63
N VAL A 39 -22.43 12.69 -4.41
CA VAL A 39 -21.64 12.15 -5.54
C VAL A 39 -22.40 12.41 -6.83
N LYS A 40 -21.75 13.12 -7.75
CA LYS A 40 -22.28 13.47 -9.07
C LYS A 40 -22.27 12.28 -10.01
N GLU A 41 -21.18 11.52 -10.02
CA GLU A 41 -20.95 10.38 -10.90
C GLU A 41 -19.78 9.54 -10.41
N VAL A 42 -19.73 8.28 -10.85
CA VAL A 42 -18.65 7.35 -10.57
C VAL A 42 -18.17 6.70 -11.87
N GLU A 43 -16.94 7.00 -12.26
CA GLU A 43 -16.31 6.47 -13.46
C GLU A 43 -15.33 5.35 -13.08
N VAL A 44 -15.37 4.24 -13.80
CA VAL A 44 -14.36 3.19 -13.77
C VAL A 44 -13.47 3.40 -14.98
N LYS A 45 -12.16 3.48 -14.78
CA LYS A 45 -11.18 3.58 -15.87
C LYS A 45 -9.97 2.72 -15.56
N ASN A 46 -9.69 1.71 -16.38
CA ASN A 46 -8.62 0.75 -16.14
C ASN A 46 -8.65 0.18 -14.70
N GLY A 47 -9.84 -0.15 -14.17
CA GLY A 47 -10.04 -0.62 -12.79
C GLY A 47 -9.67 0.39 -11.69
N VAL A 48 -9.55 1.68 -12.01
CA VAL A 48 -9.57 2.78 -11.04
C VAL A 48 -10.99 3.34 -11.01
N VAL A 49 -11.58 3.41 -9.82
CA VAL A 49 -12.92 3.97 -9.61
C VAL A 49 -12.77 5.40 -9.13
N THR A 50 -13.18 6.37 -9.93
CA THR A 50 -13.10 7.80 -9.60
C THR A 50 -14.51 8.33 -9.35
N ALA A 51 -14.74 8.85 -8.14
CA ALA A 51 -15.99 9.50 -7.79
C ALA A 51 -15.83 11.01 -7.83
N THR A 52 -16.73 11.68 -8.54
CA THR A 52 -16.80 13.14 -8.62
C THR A 52 -17.85 13.66 -7.66
N MET A 53 -17.50 14.63 -6.82
CA MET A 53 -18.40 15.26 -5.86
C MET A 53 -19.36 16.24 -6.56
N LEU A 54 -20.55 16.41 -6.00
CA LEU A 54 -21.51 17.40 -6.50
C LEU A 54 -20.97 18.84 -6.37
N SER A 55 -21.52 19.75 -7.17
CA SER A 55 -21.21 21.18 -7.08
C SER A 55 -22.15 21.94 -6.14
N THR A 56 -23.23 21.30 -5.71
CA THR A 56 -24.26 21.85 -4.80
C THR A 56 -24.47 20.89 -3.62
N GLY A 57 -24.86 21.41 -2.46
CA GLY A 57 -25.11 20.58 -1.27
C GLY A 57 -23.86 19.96 -0.62
N VAL A 58 -22.65 20.40 -1.02
CA VAL A 58 -21.37 20.00 -0.43
C VAL A 58 -20.55 21.24 -0.03
N ASN A 59 -19.59 21.08 0.88
CA ASN A 59 -18.70 22.17 1.31
C ASN A 59 -17.94 22.75 0.10
N ASN A 60 -17.79 24.09 0.06
CA ASN A 60 -17.08 24.82 -1.00
C ASN A 60 -15.70 24.23 -1.32
N GLU A 61 -14.98 23.74 -0.31
CA GLU A 61 -13.64 23.16 -0.48
C GLU A 61 -13.63 21.78 -1.16
N ILE A 62 -14.79 21.14 -1.35
CA ILE A 62 -14.92 19.81 -1.98
C ILE A 62 -15.81 19.79 -3.23
N LYS A 63 -16.39 20.93 -3.61
CA LYS A 63 -17.27 21.05 -4.78
C LYS A 63 -16.56 20.65 -6.06
N GLY A 64 -17.15 19.73 -6.82
CA GLY A 64 -16.60 19.27 -8.10
C GLY A 64 -15.26 18.53 -8.01
N LYS A 65 -14.79 18.24 -6.79
CA LYS A 65 -13.54 17.52 -6.57
C LYS A 65 -13.74 16.02 -6.71
N LYS A 66 -12.63 15.29 -6.84
CA LYS A 66 -12.58 13.87 -7.16
C LYS A 66 -11.81 13.12 -6.08
N LEU A 67 -12.20 11.87 -5.89
CA LEU A 67 -11.46 10.86 -5.13
C LEU A 67 -11.37 9.59 -5.96
N SER A 68 -10.28 8.85 -5.81
CA SER A 68 -10.10 7.58 -6.51
C SER A 68 -9.96 6.42 -5.53
N LEU A 69 -10.51 5.29 -5.93
CA LEU A 69 -10.28 3.99 -5.33
C LEU A 69 -9.63 3.11 -6.37
N TRP A 70 -8.55 2.45 -6.00
CA TRP A 70 -7.83 1.57 -6.90
C TRP A 70 -7.40 0.32 -6.18
N ALA A 71 -7.19 -0.73 -6.95
CA ALA A 71 -6.83 -2.03 -6.42
C ALA A 71 -5.50 -2.51 -7.01
N LYS A 72 -4.69 -3.18 -6.18
CA LYS A 72 -3.47 -3.87 -6.59
C LYS A 72 -3.55 -5.34 -6.20
N ARG A 73 -3.00 -6.22 -7.04
CA ARG A 73 -2.96 -7.66 -6.76
C ARG A 73 -1.96 -7.99 -5.64
N GLN A 74 -2.32 -8.93 -4.78
CA GLN A 74 -1.56 -9.44 -3.65
C GLN A 74 -1.70 -10.94 -3.52
N ALA A 75 -0.75 -11.73 -4.05
CA ALA A 75 -0.59 -13.16 -3.73
C ALA A 75 -1.92 -13.97 -3.62
N GLY A 76 -2.82 -13.82 -4.59
CA GLY A 76 -4.12 -14.50 -4.62
C GLY A 76 -5.34 -13.65 -4.20
N SER A 77 -5.13 -12.45 -3.67
CA SER A 77 -6.19 -11.48 -3.33
C SER A 77 -5.96 -10.12 -3.97
N VAL A 78 -6.95 -9.24 -3.85
CA VAL A 78 -6.90 -7.85 -4.32
C VAL A 78 -6.95 -6.93 -3.11
N LYS A 79 -5.98 -6.02 -2.97
CA LYS A 79 -6.00 -4.97 -1.95
C LYS A 79 -6.47 -3.66 -2.56
N TRP A 80 -7.50 -3.07 -1.96
CA TRP A 80 -8.02 -1.76 -2.32
C TRP A 80 -7.34 -0.64 -1.54
N PHE A 81 -7.19 0.49 -2.21
CA PHE A 81 -6.66 1.74 -1.70
C PHE A 81 -7.66 2.85 -2.01
N CYS A 82 -7.63 3.92 -1.23
CA CYS A 82 -8.51 5.06 -1.37
C CYS A 82 -7.75 6.34 -1.08
N GLY A 83 -7.87 7.34 -1.95
CA GLY A 83 -7.19 8.60 -1.74
C GLY A 83 -7.48 9.63 -2.82
N GLN A 84 -6.49 10.50 -3.01
CA GLN A 84 -6.53 11.49 -4.06
C GLN A 84 -6.66 10.84 -5.45
N PRO A 85 -7.09 11.63 -6.46
CA PRO A 85 -7.22 11.13 -7.82
C PRO A 85 -5.95 10.47 -8.35
N VAL A 86 -6.08 9.27 -8.91
CA VAL A 86 -4.98 8.51 -9.53
C VAL A 86 -5.38 8.00 -10.90
N LYS A 87 -4.39 7.65 -11.71
CA LYS A 87 -4.55 6.99 -13.01
C LYS A 87 -3.76 5.70 -13.05
N ARG A 88 -4.32 4.68 -13.69
CA ARG A 88 -3.62 3.44 -14.04
C ARG A 88 -3.26 3.47 -15.52
N ALA A 89 -2.01 3.20 -15.85
CA ALA A 89 -1.46 3.35 -17.20
C ALA A 89 -2.22 2.53 -18.26
N ASN A 90 -2.64 1.30 -17.92
CA ASN A 90 -3.42 0.42 -18.78
C ASN A 90 -4.18 -0.63 -17.93
N THR A 91 -4.87 -1.57 -18.57
CA THR A 91 -5.65 -2.62 -17.91
C THR A 91 -4.83 -3.80 -17.37
N ALA A 92 -3.50 -3.84 -17.59
CA ALA A 92 -2.67 -4.93 -17.12
C ALA A 92 -2.62 -4.99 -15.59
N THR A 93 -2.46 -6.21 -15.06
CA THR A 93 -2.47 -6.50 -13.61
C THR A 93 -1.56 -5.58 -12.80
N ASP A 94 -0.33 -5.42 -13.27
CA ASP A 94 0.81 -4.75 -12.62
C ASP A 94 1.08 -3.35 -13.20
N ALA A 95 0.12 -2.81 -13.95
CA ALA A 95 0.19 -1.47 -14.50
C ALA A 95 0.47 -0.41 -13.42
N ALA A 96 1.37 0.52 -13.73
CA ALA A 96 1.73 1.60 -12.84
C ALA A 96 0.51 2.47 -12.50
N ILE A 97 0.43 2.84 -11.22
CA ILE A 97 -0.55 3.80 -10.70
C ILE A 97 0.18 5.07 -10.34
N THR A 98 -0.24 6.18 -10.94
CA THR A 98 0.35 7.50 -10.75
C THR A 98 -0.71 8.46 -10.23
N ALA A 99 -0.29 9.52 -9.54
CA ALA A 99 -1.22 10.57 -9.15
C ALA A 99 -1.77 11.24 -10.41
N ASP A 100 -3.05 11.61 -10.40
CA ASP A 100 -3.60 12.42 -11.48
C ASP A 100 -2.92 13.80 -11.47
N THR A 101 -2.62 14.32 -12.66
CA THR A 101 -2.01 15.64 -12.87
C THR A 101 -3.02 16.76 -12.75
N ASP A 102 -4.33 16.46 -12.72
CA ASP A 102 -5.39 17.43 -12.45
C ASP A 102 -5.35 17.86 -10.96
N THR A 103 -4.61 18.94 -10.68
CA THR A 103 -4.47 19.53 -9.33
C THR A 103 -5.76 20.17 -8.83
N ASN A 104 -6.62 20.66 -9.74
CA ASN A 104 -7.87 21.32 -9.39
C ASN A 104 -8.97 20.33 -9.00
N GLY A 105 -8.85 19.07 -9.42
CA GLY A 105 -9.75 17.99 -9.04
C GLY A 105 -9.48 17.36 -7.67
N LYS A 106 -8.44 17.74 -6.91
CA LYS A 106 -8.01 16.98 -5.71
C LYS A 106 -8.69 17.45 -4.43
N ILE A 107 -9.35 16.53 -3.73
CA ILE A 107 -9.81 16.76 -2.35
C ILE A 107 -8.59 16.92 -1.45
N ASP A 108 -8.60 17.97 -0.62
CA ASP A 108 -7.55 18.19 0.38
C ASP A 108 -7.61 17.07 1.42
N THR A 109 -6.45 16.60 1.87
CA THR A 109 -6.37 15.46 2.79
C THR A 109 -7.07 15.73 4.12
N LYS A 110 -7.25 16.99 4.52
CA LYS A 110 -8.04 17.36 5.70
C LYS A 110 -9.51 16.91 5.60
N HIS A 111 -10.06 16.88 4.39
CA HIS A 111 -11.45 16.48 4.12
C HIS A 111 -11.59 14.99 3.79
N LEU A 112 -10.48 14.29 3.62
CA LEU A 112 -10.50 12.83 3.43
C LEU A 112 -10.56 12.15 4.80
N PRO A 113 -11.42 11.12 4.97
CA PRO A 113 -11.37 10.28 6.16
C PRO A 113 -10.00 9.58 6.25
N SER A 114 -9.56 9.23 7.46
CA SER A 114 -8.25 8.60 7.69
C SER A 114 -8.03 7.33 6.86
N THR A 115 -9.12 6.60 6.57
CA THR A 115 -9.14 5.39 5.76
C THR A 115 -9.05 5.63 4.24
N CYS A 116 -9.03 6.89 3.80
CA CYS A 116 -8.95 7.27 2.39
C CYS A 116 -7.88 8.34 2.16
N ARG A 117 -6.67 8.11 2.71
CA ARG A 117 -5.50 8.98 2.56
C ARG A 117 -4.29 8.24 1.97
N ASP A 118 -4.54 7.21 1.18
CA ASP A 118 -3.47 6.44 0.54
C ASP A 118 -2.76 7.28 -0.54
N ALA A 119 -1.44 7.23 -0.56
CA ALA A 119 -0.65 7.79 -1.66
C ALA A 119 -0.77 6.90 -2.91
N SER A 120 -0.63 7.47 -4.11
CA SER A 120 -0.61 6.69 -5.37
C SER A 120 0.51 5.62 -5.39
N SER A 121 1.64 5.97 -4.75
CA SER A 121 2.78 5.09 -4.53
C SER A 121 2.56 4.03 -3.44
N ALA A 122 1.43 4.05 -2.72
CA ALA A 122 1.14 3.08 -1.68
C ALA A 122 1.28 1.67 -2.25
N VAL A 123 2.29 0.96 -1.79
CA VAL A 123 2.53 -0.44 -2.13
C VAL A 123 1.82 -1.28 -1.09
N CYS A 124 1.41 -2.46 -1.50
CA CYS A 124 1.10 -3.49 -0.53
C CYS A 124 2.39 -3.95 0.15
N THR A 125 2.78 -3.28 1.23
CA THR A 125 3.86 -3.74 2.08
C THR A 125 3.39 -5.00 2.82
N LYS A 126 3.88 -6.18 2.41
CA LYS A 126 4.08 -7.27 3.38
C LYS A 126 5.22 -6.82 4.28
N THR A 127 4.93 -5.96 5.26
CA THR A 127 5.90 -5.34 6.17
C THR A 127 6.88 -4.39 5.44
N PRO A 128 7.25 -3.22 6.00
CA PRO A 128 8.11 -2.27 5.28
C PRO A 128 9.54 -2.84 5.19
N ARG A 129 9.98 -3.24 3.99
CA ARG A 129 11.41 -3.53 3.70
C ARG A 129 12.17 -2.31 3.17
N ALA A 130 11.59 -1.10 3.21
CA ALA A 130 12.21 0.10 2.68
C ALA A 130 12.79 1.07 3.74
N ASP A 131 12.43 0.96 5.03
CA ASP A 131 12.96 1.87 6.07
C ASP A 131 14.21 1.34 6.81
N PHE A 132 14.62 0.09 6.55
CA PHE A 132 15.76 -0.50 7.26
C PHE A 132 17.12 0.11 6.87
N LYS A 133 17.24 0.75 5.69
CA LYS A 133 18.51 1.37 5.28
C LYS A 133 18.77 2.72 5.96
N HIS A 134 17.73 3.46 6.35
CA HIS A 134 17.91 4.72 7.06
C HIS A 134 18.18 4.50 8.56
N PHE A 135 17.55 3.51 9.18
CA PHE A 135 17.73 3.22 10.61
C PHE A 135 19.06 2.52 10.95
N GLN A 136 19.63 1.72 10.04
CA GLN A 136 20.93 1.06 10.29
C GLN A 136 22.10 2.06 10.38
N LYS A 137 21.99 3.20 9.70
CA LYS A 137 23.01 4.26 9.74
C LYS A 137 23.01 4.99 11.08
N ILE A 138 21.85 5.19 11.71
CA ILE A 138 21.73 5.86 13.01
C ILE A 138 22.19 4.95 14.17
N SER A 139 21.95 3.64 14.10
CA SER A 139 22.37 2.70 15.16
C SER A 139 23.90 2.54 15.25
N ARG A 140 24.64 2.65 14.13
CA ARG A 140 26.11 2.53 14.10
C ARG A 140 26.88 3.71 14.70
N TYR A 141 26.21 4.84 14.95
CA TYR A 141 26.83 6.03 15.55
C TYR A 141 26.56 6.19 17.06
N ARG A 142 25.71 5.34 17.67
CA ARG A 142 25.36 5.45 19.10
C ARG A 142 26.02 4.40 20.00
N VAL A 143 27.00 3.64 19.49
CA VAL A 143 27.88 2.84 20.35
C VAL A 143 28.91 3.79 20.96
N LEU A 144 28.60 4.27 22.17
CA LEU A 144 29.51 4.97 23.05
C LEU A 144 30.82 4.17 23.18
N PRO A 145 31.99 4.83 23.17
CA PRO A 145 33.31 4.17 23.17
C PRO A 145 33.61 3.31 24.42
N GLU A 146 32.78 3.39 25.47
CA GLU A 146 32.99 2.65 26.71
C GLU A 146 32.66 1.15 26.64
N SER A 147 31.97 0.68 25.60
CA SER A 147 31.63 -0.76 25.49
C SER A 147 32.80 -1.63 24.99
N ARG A 148 33.92 -1.04 24.55
CA ARG A 148 35.08 -1.79 24.03
C ARG A 148 35.91 -2.47 25.12
N GLN A 149 35.87 -2.01 26.37
CA GLN A 149 36.65 -2.63 27.46
C GLN A 149 36.05 -3.93 28.01
N MET A 150 34.76 -4.19 27.76
CA MET A 150 34.08 -5.41 28.26
C MET A 150 34.32 -6.64 27.37
N ALA A 151 34.72 -6.46 26.10
CA ALA A 151 34.92 -7.57 25.16
C ALA A 151 36.34 -8.18 25.21
N GLU A 152 37.32 -7.47 25.77
CA GLU A 152 38.70 -7.96 25.88
C GLU A 152 38.91 -8.83 27.14
N LYS A 153 38.13 -8.57 28.20
CA LYS A 153 38.18 -9.33 29.46
C LYS A 153 37.62 -10.75 29.34
N LEU A 154 36.82 -11.04 28.32
CA LEU A 154 36.24 -12.37 28.06
C LEU A 154 37.10 -13.27 27.15
N ARG A 155 38.14 -12.74 26.50
CA ARG A 155 39.05 -13.55 25.66
C ARG A 155 40.30 -14.06 26.39
N HIS A 156 40.59 -13.55 27.59
CA HIS A 156 41.77 -13.95 28.36
C HIS A 156 41.54 -15.09 29.37
N SER A 157 40.29 -15.55 29.57
CA SER A 157 39.99 -16.67 30.49
C SER A 157 39.87 -18.05 29.82
N ARG A 158 40.10 -18.18 28.50
CA ARG A 158 40.01 -19.45 27.76
C ARG A 158 41.34 -20.03 27.28
N ALA A 159 42.45 -19.51 27.81
CA ALA A 159 43.80 -20.04 27.55
C ALA A 159 44.50 -20.33 28.89
N GLY A 160 44.15 -21.47 29.50
CA GLY A 160 44.84 -21.94 30.71
C GLY A 160 44.05 -23.04 31.44
N GLY A 161 44.33 -24.29 31.11
CA GLY A 161 43.74 -25.43 31.80
C GLY A 161 43.84 -26.74 31.02
N ASN A 162 45.06 -27.23 30.85
CA ASN A 162 45.34 -28.60 30.44
C ASN A 162 45.15 -29.53 31.65
N LEU A 163 44.31 -30.56 31.54
CA LEU A 163 44.39 -31.79 32.35
C LEU A 163 43.54 -32.87 31.68
N GLY A 164 44.22 -33.86 31.11
CA GLY A 164 43.59 -35.07 30.61
C GLY A 164 43.13 -36.00 31.74
N LEU A 165 42.21 -36.90 31.39
CA LEU A 165 42.02 -38.28 31.88
C LEU A 165 40.76 -38.79 31.13
N SER A 166 40.91 -39.52 30.03
CA SER A 166 40.91 -40.99 30.00
C SER A 166 39.83 -41.63 30.87
N VAL A 167 38.71 -42.03 30.26
CA VAL A 167 38.05 -43.31 30.57
C VAL A 167 37.51 -43.90 29.26
N ARG A 168 38.21 -44.93 28.78
CA ARG A 168 37.72 -45.97 27.86
C ARG A 168 36.54 -46.71 28.53
N LYS A 169 35.58 -47.19 27.73
CA LYS A 169 35.29 -48.62 27.47
C LYS A 169 33.78 -48.87 27.20
N LEU A 170 33.52 -49.79 26.24
CA LEU A 170 32.24 -50.47 25.90
C LEU A 170 31.24 -49.62 25.10
N ILE A 171 30.81 -49.93 23.87
CA ILE A 171 30.59 -51.21 23.14
C ILE A 171 30.66 -50.93 21.63
N GLY A 172 31.20 -51.89 20.86
CA GLY A 172 30.97 -52.05 19.42
C GLY A 172 32.11 -51.62 18.52
#